data_AF-C6A3V2-F1
#
_entry.id   AF-C6A3V2-F1
#
_cell.length_a   1.000
_cell.length_b   1.000
_cell.length_c   1.000
_cell.angle_alpha   90.00
_cell.angle_beta   90.00
_cell.angle_gamma   90.00
#
_symmetry.space_group_name_H-M   'P 1'
#
loop_
_entity.id
_entity.type
_entity.pdbx_description
1 polymer ?
#
loop_
_entity_poly.entity_id
_entity_poly.type
_entity_poly.pdbx_seq_one_letter_code
_entity_poly.pdbx_strand_id
1 'polypeptide(L)'
;MTLPPALAEYYVVLDSSLSSLSELAEGVTKIHNGTAIMVNISYSNLTFLGSDDTVLFVVNSSEFNSELVYSLYRKLDYDGDGIYDPVIGFLPVDSYIRFKEWTNAVIQTHRNKNPRALFVCPHCSSKIRLNGSMYYLHGRYATYENYLKYSKDASLIWIAGHGDPSGVDLGYWRFDEDHMGDVREKVFVFESCSVGMIWLTTNPIALSLLGNGSLAIVASVDSGGVSYFPPEYWISNYTIGKLAQINNAYFMKIGISPKVVVLGDPAFKFGQAGNYFKQIPYGELDHLDKIVLPKINGYAYVPRDSILIMLWEYVGPLNLWRGFVTERGIFTLLVAVSIVLIGPNISRLKKRELILSLVSSIGAIAVLYPTIDDISPQVMFKIYIAWTLIVLATYRKHTLFGFLLAPVLFFVGLAAIMGLITMRYSLFVLTVGTISTFVLWLILKLNYLLLERFEQHLRYRNERHE
;
A
#
# COMPACT_ATOMS: atom_id res chain seq x y z
N MET A 1 -27.71 -21.08 25.48
CA MET A 1 -28.47 -20.52 24.35
C MET A 1 -27.86 -21.11 23.09
N THR A 2 -28.56 -22.02 22.43
CA THR A 2 -28.12 -22.63 21.16
C THR A 2 -28.40 -21.64 20.04
N LEU A 3 -27.34 -21.06 19.47
CA LEU A 3 -27.42 -20.20 18.27
C LEU A 3 -27.93 -21.05 17.10
N PRO A 4 -28.79 -20.51 16.22
CA PRO A 4 -29.29 -21.26 15.07
C PRO A 4 -28.11 -21.60 14.14
N PRO A 5 -28.08 -22.81 13.54
CA PRO A 5 -27.01 -23.20 12.64
C PRO A 5 -27.05 -22.38 11.35
N ALA A 6 -25.87 -21.84 10.99
CA ALA A 6 -25.37 -21.48 9.66
C ALA A 6 -26.41 -21.35 8.52
N LEU A 7 -26.91 -20.13 8.30
CA LEU A 7 -27.62 -19.74 7.07
C LEU A 7 -27.36 -18.29 6.65
N ALA A 8 -26.60 -17.51 7.42
CA ALA A 8 -26.33 -16.11 7.11
C ALA A 8 -24.92 -15.98 6.51
N GLU A 9 -24.81 -15.38 5.33
CA GLU A 9 -23.52 -15.01 4.72
C GLU A 9 -22.94 -13.71 5.34
N TYR A 10 -23.73 -13.03 6.18
CA TYR A 10 -23.37 -11.76 6.83
C TYR A 10 -23.79 -11.73 8.30
N TYR A 11 -22.88 -11.36 9.18
CA TYR A 11 -23.12 -11.22 10.61
C TYR A 11 -22.83 -9.79 11.08
N VAL A 12 -23.72 -9.23 11.91
CA VAL A 12 -23.40 -8.05 12.70
C VAL A 12 -23.19 -8.51 14.13
N VAL A 13 -21.96 -8.40 14.61
CA VAL A 13 -21.58 -8.77 15.97
C VAL A 13 -21.48 -7.50 16.80
N LEU A 14 -22.46 -7.31 17.69
CA LEU A 14 -22.60 -6.12 18.52
C LEU A 14 -22.07 -6.41 19.92
N ASP A 15 -21.23 -5.51 20.43
CA ASP A 15 -20.89 -5.50 21.85
C ASP A 15 -22.14 -5.27 22.71
N SER A 16 -22.33 -6.12 23.72
CA SER A 16 -23.34 -5.98 24.78
C SER A 16 -23.41 -4.59 25.42
N SER A 17 -22.31 -3.84 25.51
CA SER A 17 -22.30 -2.47 26.02
C SER A 17 -23.08 -1.49 25.13
N LEU A 18 -23.27 -1.86 23.86
CA LEU A 18 -23.97 -1.11 22.82
C LEU A 18 -25.38 -1.68 22.54
N SER A 19 -26.00 -2.37 23.50
CA SER A 19 -27.30 -3.04 23.30
C SER A 19 -28.41 -2.10 22.82
N SER A 20 -28.31 -0.79 23.08
CA SER A 20 -29.25 0.22 22.58
C SER A 20 -29.23 0.37 21.04
N LEU A 21 -28.23 -0.19 20.37
CA LEU A 21 -28.07 -0.16 18.92
C LEU A 21 -28.64 -1.41 18.21
N SER A 22 -29.23 -2.36 18.95
CA SER A 22 -29.66 -3.66 18.41
C SER A 22 -30.64 -3.54 17.25
N GLU A 23 -31.64 -2.65 17.35
CA GLU A 23 -32.64 -2.45 16.28
C GLU A 23 -32.01 -1.91 14.98
N LEU A 24 -31.01 -1.04 15.10
CA LEU A 24 -30.28 -0.49 13.97
C LEU A 24 -29.37 -1.55 13.34
N ALA A 25 -28.69 -2.37 14.16
CA ALA A 25 -27.92 -3.52 13.70
C ALA A 25 -28.78 -4.55 12.96
N GLU A 26 -29.98 -4.85 13.46
CA GLU A 26 -30.95 -5.70 12.76
C GLU A 26 -31.38 -5.09 11.41
N GLY A 27 -31.55 -3.77 11.35
CA GLY A 27 -31.82 -3.04 10.10
C GLY A 27 -30.76 -3.31 9.03
N VAL A 28 -29.48 -3.28 9.40
CA VAL A 28 -28.36 -3.58 8.49
C VAL A 28 -28.40 -5.05 8.05
N THR A 29 -28.64 -5.98 8.97
CA THR A 29 -28.68 -7.41 8.63
C THR A 29 -29.79 -7.76 7.64
N LYS A 30 -30.94 -7.09 7.71
CA LYS A 30 -32.05 -7.32 6.74
C LYS A 30 -31.65 -7.01 5.30
N ILE A 31 -30.72 -6.08 5.09
CA ILE A 31 -30.21 -5.71 3.76
C ILE A 31 -29.35 -6.83 3.19
N HIS A 32 -28.50 -7.42 4.03
CA HIS A 32 -27.53 -8.44 3.64
C HIS A 32 -28.04 -9.87 3.85
N ASN A 33 -29.33 -10.05 4.16
CA ASN A 33 -29.91 -11.34 4.57
C ASN A 33 -29.09 -12.02 5.69
N GLY A 34 -28.63 -11.21 6.63
CA GLY A 34 -27.70 -11.56 7.68
C GLY A 34 -28.34 -11.81 9.04
N THR A 35 -27.50 -12.01 10.06
CA THR A 35 -27.91 -12.19 11.46
C THR A 35 -27.19 -11.20 12.39
N ALA A 36 -27.93 -10.59 13.32
CA ALA A 36 -27.35 -9.78 14.39
C ALA A 36 -27.13 -10.66 15.63
N ILE A 37 -25.93 -10.61 16.20
CA ILE A 37 -25.55 -11.37 17.39
C ILE A 37 -24.96 -10.40 18.41
N MET A 38 -25.48 -10.44 19.63
CA MET A 38 -24.87 -9.74 20.76
C MET A 38 -23.84 -10.63 21.44
N VAL A 39 -22.65 -10.10 21.67
CA VAL A 39 -21.56 -10.77 22.39
C VAL A 39 -20.97 -9.84 23.45
N ASN A 40 -20.38 -10.40 24.49
CA ASN A 40 -19.61 -9.62 25.45
C ASN A 40 -18.25 -9.22 24.82
N ILE A 41 -17.73 -8.04 25.19
CA ILE A 41 -16.45 -7.39 24.79
C ILE A 41 -15.29 -8.37 24.61
N SER A 42 -15.24 -9.43 25.42
CA SER A 42 -14.18 -10.45 25.29
C SER A 42 -14.15 -11.19 23.95
N TYR A 43 -15.19 -11.09 23.10
CA TYR A 43 -15.36 -11.87 21.85
C TYR A 43 -14.90 -13.32 22.05
N SER A 44 -15.35 -13.92 23.16
CA SER A 44 -14.79 -15.18 23.67
C SER A 44 -15.32 -16.40 22.96
N ASN A 45 -16.47 -16.29 22.28
CA ASN A 45 -17.02 -17.35 21.46
C ASN A 45 -17.47 -16.80 20.10
N LEU A 46 -16.69 -17.12 19.06
CA LEU A 46 -16.96 -16.78 17.67
C LEU A 46 -17.10 -18.05 16.79
N THR A 47 -17.31 -19.22 17.39
CA THR A 47 -17.33 -20.51 16.66
C THR A 47 -18.50 -20.67 15.69
N PHE A 48 -19.42 -19.71 15.67
CA PHE A 48 -20.53 -19.67 14.72
C PHE A 48 -20.13 -19.08 13.37
N LEU A 49 -18.99 -18.37 13.28
CA LEU A 49 -18.49 -17.81 12.03
C LEU A 49 -17.74 -18.88 11.23
N GLY A 50 -18.22 -19.18 10.04
CA GLY A 50 -17.52 -19.98 9.03
C GLY A 50 -16.44 -19.19 8.28
N SER A 51 -15.64 -19.88 7.50
CA SER A 51 -14.54 -19.30 6.71
C SER A 51 -15.01 -18.38 5.59
N ASP A 52 -16.20 -18.63 5.03
CA ASP A 52 -16.73 -17.85 3.90
C ASP A 52 -17.71 -16.75 4.34
N ASP A 53 -17.91 -16.59 5.64
CA ASP A 53 -18.82 -15.58 6.19
C ASP A 53 -18.23 -14.18 6.10
N THR A 54 -19.11 -13.18 6.08
CA THR A 54 -18.76 -11.77 6.28
C THR A 54 -19.24 -11.33 7.67
N VAL A 55 -18.41 -10.59 8.40
CA VAL A 55 -18.74 -10.11 9.74
C VAL A 55 -18.41 -8.63 9.92
N LEU A 56 -19.35 -7.88 10.47
CA LEU A 56 -19.17 -6.52 10.96
C LEU A 56 -19.16 -6.52 12.49
N PHE A 57 -18.02 -6.20 13.09
CA PHE A 57 -17.92 -5.99 14.54
C PHE A 57 -18.28 -4.54 14.88
N VAL A 58 -19.41 -4.34 15.55
CA VAL A 58 -19.82 -3.02 16.07
C VAL A 58 -19.27 -2.88 17.48
N VAL A 59 -18.35 -1.94 17.63
CA VAL A 59 -17.49 -1.82 18.82
C VAL A 59 -17.56 -0.40 19.37
N ASN A 60 -17.38 -0.25 20.68
CA ASN A 60 -17.24 1.09 21.24
C ASN A 60 -15.93 1.71 20.74
N SER A 61 -16.01 2.91 20.18
CA SER A 61 -14.85 3.65 19.65
C SER A 61 -13.72 3.83 20.69
N SER A 62 -14.05 3.98 21.97
CA SER A 62 -13.05 4.11 23.04
C SER A 62 -12.26 2.83 23.30
N GLU A 63 -12.78 1.68 22.86
CA GLU A 63 -12.16 0.36 23.04
C GLU A 63 -11.49 -0.12 21.74
N PHE A 64 -11.72 0.56 20.62
CA PHE A 64 -11.14 0.20 19.34
C PHE A 64 -9.66 0.59 19.27
N ASN A 65 -8.78 -0.40 19.33
CA ASN A 65 -7.34 -0.24 19.24
C ASN A 65 -6.69 -1.40 18.47
N SER A 66 -5.37 -1.33 18.26
CA SER A 66 -4.62 -2.37 17.57
C SER A 66 -4.70 -3.72 18.26
N GLU A 67 -4.70 -3.77 19.61
CA GLU A 67 -4.80 -5.01 20.36
C GLU A 67 -6.11 -5.74 20.07
N LEU A 68 -7.24 -5.02 20.05
CA LEU A 68 -8.54 -5.57 19.68
C LEU A 68 -8.51 -6.16 18.26
N VAL A 69 -8.07 -5.37 17.27
CA VAL A 69 -8.01 -5.79 15.85
C VAL A 69 -7.17 -7.06 15.70
N TYR A 70 -5.94 -7.06 16.23
CA TYR A 70 -5.05 -8.21 16.13
C TYR A 70 -5.52 -9.41 16.96
N SER A 71 -6.22 -9.19 18.08
CA SER A 71 -6.80 -10.28 18.86
C SER A 71 -7.89 -11.01 18.09
N LEU A 72 -8.72 -10.28 17.34
CA LEU A 72 -9.77 -10.86 16.51
C LEU A 72 -9.18 -11.56 15.29
N TYR A 73 -8.18 -10.97 14.63
CA TYR A 73 -7.48 -11.62 13.53
C TYR A 73 -6.88 -12.97 13.95
N ARG A 74 -6.21 -13.03 15.10
CA ARG A 74 -5.66 -14.29 15.61
C ARG A 74 -6.72 -15.33 15.99
N LYS A 75 -7.86 -14.89 16.52
CA LYS A 75 -8.95 -15.80 16.91
C LYS A 75 -9.69 -16.39 15.71
N LEU A 76 -9.70 -15.68 14.59
CA LEU A 76 -10.44 -16.01 13.38
C LEU A 76 -9.54 -16.59 12.26
N ASP A 77 -8.27 -16.85 12.56
CA ASP A 77 -7.34 -17.60 11.71
C ASP A 77 -7.47 -19.10 12.07
N TYR A 78 -8.44 -19.76 11.46
CA TYR A 78 -8.77 -21.16 11.69
C TYR A 78 -7.74 -22.10 11.05
N ASP A 79 -7.19 -21.68 9.90
CA ASP A 79 -6.20 -22.44 9.14
C ASP A 79 -4.77 -22.29 9.69
N GLY A 80 -4.52 -21.31 10.57
CA GLY A 80 -3.22 -21.00 11.16
C GLY A 80 -2.21 -20.45 10.14
N ASP A 81 -2.69 -19.93 9.01
CA ASP A 81 -1.83 -19.39 7.93
C ASP A 81 -1.50 -17.90 8.13
N GLY A 82 -2.02 -17.31 9.22
CA GLY A 82 -1.78 -15.98 9.71
C GLY A 82 -2.86 -14.97 9.31
N ILE A 83 -3.76 -15.32 8.39
CA ILE A 83 -4.84 -14.43 7.95
C ILE A 83 -6.16 -14.96 8.52
N TYR A 84 -6.99 -14.03 8.99
CA TYR A 84 -8.34 -14.36 9.40
C TYR A 84 -9.14 -14.92 8.21
N ASP A 85 -9.99 -15.93 8.44
CA ASP A 85 -10.78 -16.58 7.39
C ASP A 85 -12.05 -15.82 6.96
N PRO A 86 -12.98 -15.44 7.89
CA PRO A 86 -14.15 -14.67 7.50
C PRO A 86 -13.77 -13.27 7.03
N VAL A 87 -14.56 -12.66 6.16
CA VAL A 87 -14.34 -11.27 5.77
C VAL A 87 -14.72 -10.34 6.92
N ILE A 88 -13.76 -9.56 7.45
CA ILE A 88 -13.96 -8.73 8.64
C ILE A 88 -14.08 -7.24 8.28
N GLY A 89 -15.08 -6.57 8.88
CA GLY A 89 -15.16 -5.12 9.04
C GLY A 89 -15.38 -4.74 10.51
N PHE A 90 -15.03 -3.50 10.83
CA PHE A 90 -15.20 -2.93 12.18
C PHE A 90 -16.00 -1.65 12.09
N LEU A 91 -16.98 -1.44 12.96
CA LEU A 91 -17.66 -0.17 13.08
C LEU A 91 -17.46 0.38 14.49
N PRO A 92 -16.43 1.22 14.70
CA PRO A 92 -16.28 1.95 15.94
C PRO A 92 -17.37 3.02 16.06
N VAL A 93 -18.13 2.96 17.16
CA VAL A 93 -19.25 3.86 17.44
C VAL A 93 -18.98 4.66 18.71
N ASP A 94 -19.21 5.97 18.67
CA ASP A 94 -19.12 6.88 19.81
C ASP A 94 -20.48 7.47 20.23
N SER A 95 -21.50 7.33 19.38
CA SER A 95 -22.82 7.93 19.58
C SER A 95 -23.90 7.22 18.76
N TYR A 96 -25.10 7.14 19.34
CA TYR A 96 -26.28 6.61 18.67
C TYR A 96 -26.58 7.36 17.36
N ILE A 97 -26.41 8.69 17.36
CA ILE A 97 -26.71 9.55 16.22
C ILE A 97 -25.83 9.18 15.01
N ARG A 98 -24.51 9.05 15.20
CA ARG A 98 -23.60 8.66 14.12
C ARG A 98 -23.90 7.26 13.61
N PHE A 99 -24.20 6.31 14.49
CA PHE A 99 -24.59 4.95 14.05
C PHE A 99 -25.89 4.94 13.24
N LYS A 100 -26.87 5.76 13.63
CA LYS A 100 -28.13 5.91 12.90
C LYS A 100 -27.91 6.53 11.52
N GLU A 101 -27.09 7.58 11.40
CA GLU A 101 -26.77 8.20 10.11
C GLU A 101 -26.04 7.23 9.18
N TRP A 102 -25.07 6.48 9.70
CA TRP A 102 -24.39 5.42 8.96
C TRP A 102 -25.38 4.34 8.48
N THR A 103 -26.25 3.84 9.38
CA THR A 103 -27.27 2.83 9.05
C THR A 103 -28.22 3.32 7.95
N ASN A 104 -28.65 4.58 8.02
CA ASN A 104 -29.50 5.18 6.98
C ASN A 104 -28.81 5.20 5.61
N ALA A 105 -27.51 5.51 5.57
CA ALA A 105 -26.74 5.51 4.33
C ALA A 105 -26.62 4.10 3.72
N VAL A 106 -26.37 3.08 4.56
CA VAL A 106 -26.32 1.67 4.10
C VAL A 106 -27.66 1.24 3.50
N ILE A 107 -28.78 1.59 4.15
CA ILE A 107 -30.14 1.30 3.63
C ILE A 107 -30.40 2.00 2.28
N GLN A 108 -29.94 3.24 2.11
CA GLN A 108 -30.22 4.05 0.91
C GLN A 108 -29.38 3.65 -0.30
N THR A 109 -28.14 3.17 -0.09
CA THR A 109 -27.16 2.90 -1.15
C THR A 109 -27.61 1.86 -2.18
N HIS A 110 -28.53 0.94 -1.82
CA HIS A 110 -29.11 -0.04 -2.74
C HIS A 110 -29.92 0.55 -3.91
N ARG A 111 -29.92 1.88 -4.09
CA ARG A 111 -30.64 2.61 -5.14
C ARG A 111 -29.76 3.22 -6.24
N ASN A 112 -28.43 3.21 -6.13
CA ASN A 112 -27.56 3.93 -7.06
C ASN A 112 -27.21 3.10 -8.32
N LYS A 113 -27.54 3.64 -9.52
CA LYS A 113 -27.61 2.87 -10.78
C LYS A 113 -26.36 2.92 -11.68
N ASN A 114 -25.28 3.62 -11.34
CA ASN A 114 -24.02 3.61 -12.11
C ASN A 114 -22.84 4.12 -11.26
N PRO A 115 -22.19 3.27 -10.43
CA PRO A 115 -21.11 3.72 -9.55
C PRO A 115 -19.87 4.18 -10.35
N ARG A 116 -19.28 5.31 -9.96
CA ARG A 116 -17.99 5.79 -10.48
C ARG A 116 -16.92 5.77 -9.39
N ALA A 117 -15.66 5.59 -9.79
CA ALA A 117 -14.51 5.62 -8.92
C ALA A 117 -13.66 6.86 -9.19
N LEU A 118 -13.17 7.50 -8.12
CA LEU A 118 -12.27 8.64 -8.16
C LEU A 118 -10.94 8.27 -7.51
N PHE A 119 -9.84 8.44 -8.25
CA PHE A 119 -8.48 8.20 -7.81
C PHE A 119 -7.74 9.53 -7.69
N VAL A 120 -7.29 9.86 -6.48
CA VAL A 120 -6.59 11.11 -6.17
C VAL A 120 -5.15 10.80 -5.76
N CYS A 121 -4.18 11.27 -6.56
CA CYS A 121 -2.76 11.04 -6.29
C CYS A 121 -1.90 12.25 -6.72
N PRO A 122 -1.63 13.21 -5.82
CA PRO A 122 -0.84 14.41 -6.12
C PRO A 122 0.64 14.11 -6.40
N HIS A 123 1.15 12.95 -5.95
CA HIS A 123 2.53 12.51 -6.18
C HIS A 123 2.68 11.53 -7.36
N CYS A 124 1.58 11.27 -8.09
CA CYS A 124 1.58 10.47 -9.31
C CYS A 124 1.81 11.34 -10.55
N SER A 125 2.18 10.67 -11.65
CA SER A 125 2.35 11.27 -12.97
C SER A 125 1.16 12.15 -13.37
N SER A 126 1.42 13.38 -13.83
CA SER A 126 0.36 14.37 -14.10
C SER A 126 -0.47 13.98 -15.33
N LYS A 127 -1.52 13.20 -15.14
CA LYS A 127 -2.54 12.86 -16.16
C LYS A 127 -3.93 12.97 -15.57
N ILE A 128 -4.84 13.64 -16.28
CA ILE A 128 -6.27 13.39 -16.10
C ILE A 128 -6.63 12.30 -17.09
N ARG A 129 -7.04 11.14 -16.58
CA ARG A 129 -7.65 10.10 -17.40
C ARG A 129 -9.13 10.03 -17.01
N LEU A 130 -10.00 10.20 -17.99
CA LEU A 130 -11.43 9.94 -17.86
C LEU A 130 -11.67 8.66 -18.64
N ASN A 131 -11.93 7.56 -17.96
CA ASN A 131 -12.21 6.29 -18.62
C ASN A 131 -13.54 5.73 -18.12
N GLY A 132 -14.62 6.13 -18.78
CA GLY A 132 -15.99 5.73 -18.44
C GLY A 132 -16.31 6.01 -16.96
N SER A 133 -16.26 4.95 -16.16
CA SER A 133 -16.59 4.94 -14.73
C SER A 133 -15.44 5.34 -13.80
N MET A 134 -14.30 5.81 -14.32
CA MET A 134 -13.12 6.15 -13.52
C MET A 134 -12.62 7.58 -13.79
N TYR A 135 -12.33 8.30 -12.71
CA TYR A 135 -11.70 9.60 -12.67
C TYR A 135 -10.31 9.52 -12.06
N TYR A 136 -9.29 10.04 -12.74
CA TYR A 136 -7.93 10.16 -12.19
C TYR A 136 -7.55 11.63 -12.04
N LEU A 137 -7.28 12.04 -10.81
CA LEU A 137 -6.76 13.36 -10.44
C LEU A 137 -5.33 13.22 -9.95
N HIS A 138 -4.38 13.33 -10.88
CA HIS A 138 -2.96 13.16 -10.56
C HIS A 138 -2.15 14.46 -10.67
N GLY A 139 -1.08 14.54 -9.88
CA GLY A 139 -0.13 15.63 -9.94
C GLY A 139 -0.80 16.98 -9.67
N ARG A 140 -0.50 17.98 -10.52
CA ARG A 140 -1.07 19.33 -10.44
C ARG A 140 -2.60 19.40 -10.52
N TYR A 141 -3.26 18.32 -10.96
CA TYR A 141 -4.72 18.28 -11.12
C TYR A 141 -5.45 17.76 -9.88
N ALA A 142 -4.73 17.23 -8.90
CA ALA A 142 -5.26 16.84 -7.59
C ALA A 142 -5.52 18.08 -6.71
N THR A 143 -6.24 19.08 -7.22
CA THR A 143 -6.66 20.26 -6.45
C THR A 143 -7.95 19.98 -5.69
N TYR A 144 -8.19 20.71 -4.61
CA TYR A 144 -9.43 20.59 -3.83
C TYR A 144 -10.68 20.87 -4.69
N GLU A 145 -10.62 21.86 -5.59
CA GLU A 145 -11.73 22.18 -6.51
C GLU A 145 -12.07 21.02 -7.45
N ASN A 146 -11.06 20.37 -8.04
CA ASN A 146 -11.28 19.20 -8.88
C ASN A 146 -11.80 18.02 -8.04
N TYR A 147 -11.26 17.81 -6.84
CA TYR A 147 -11.76 16.82 -5.92
C TYR A 147 -13.27 17.02 -5.65
N LEU A 148 -13.70 18.23 -5.27
CA LEU A 148 -15.11 18.55 -5.05
C LEU A 148 -15.98 18.36 -6.29
N LYS A 149 -15.44 18.64 -7.48
CA LYS A 149 -16.17 18.45 -8.74
C LYS A 149 -16.45 16.97 -9.02
N TYR A 150 -15.43 16.12 -8.92
CA TYR A 150 -15.54 14.71 -9.34
C TYR A 150 -16.02 13.77 -8.22
N SER A 151 -15.86 14.15 -6.95
CA SER A 151 -16.33 13.35 -5.80
C SER A 151 -17.86 13.28 -5.71
N LYS A 152 -18.60 14.23 -6.30
CA LYS A 152 -20.08 14.23 -6.30
C LYS A 152 -20.67 13.00 -6.98
N ASP A 153 -20.05 12.54 -8.06
CA ASP A 153 -20.54 11.40 -8.83
C ASP A 153 -19.82 10.08 -8.45
N ALA A 154 -18.88 10.13 -7.52
CA ALA A 154 -18.07 8.98 -7.13
C ALA A 154 -18.71 8.22 -5.97
N SER A 155 -18.83 6.91 -6.12
CA SER A 155 -19.23 5.97 -5.06
C SER A 155 -18.03 5.34 -4.36
N LEU A 156 -16.86 5.33 -5.02
CA LEU A 156 -15.59 4.94 -4.44
C LEU A 156 -14.57 6.06 -4.64
N ILE A 157 -13.90 6.47 -3.57
CA ILE A 157 -12.87 7.50 -3.59
C ILE A 157 -11.59 6.89 -3.01
N TRP A 158 -10.55 6.80 -3.83
CA TRP A 158 -9.24 6.35 -3.45
C TRP A 158 -8.29 7.54 -3.37
N ILE A 159 -7.57 7.66 -2.26
CA ILE A 159 -6.73 8.82 -1.94
C ILE A 159 -5.34 8.33 -1.54
N ALA A 160 -4.31 8.78 -2.26
CA ALA A 160 -2.91 8.53 -1.94
C ALA A 160 -2.20 9.80 -1.47
N GLY A 161 -1.53 9.71 -0.33
CA GLY A 161 -0.78 10.83 0.26
C GLY A 161 -0.11 10.44 1.57
N HIS A 162 0.35 11.43 2.31
CA HIS A 162 0.90 11.23 3.65
C HIS A 162 -0.22 11.28 4.68
N GLY A 163 -0.58 10.12 5.23
CA GLY A 163 -1.66 9.99 6.18
C GLY A 163 -1.23 10.06 7.64
N ASP A 164 -2.19 10.51 8.44
CA ASP A 164 -2.25 10.34 9.89
C ASP A 164 -3.75 10.16 10.28
N PRO A 165 -4.08 9.85 11.54
CA PRO A 165 -5.46 9.62 11.96
C PRO A 165 -6.43 10.78 11.70
N SER A 166 -5.95 12.02 11.56
CA SER A 166 -6.78 13.21 11.32
C SER A 166 -6.98 13.54 9.84
N GLY A 167 -6.31 12.85 8.91
CA GLY A 167 -6.43 13.13 7.49
C GLY A 167 -5.25 12.69 6.63
N VAL A 168 -5.27 13.11 5.36
CA VAL A 168 -4.23 12.82 4.37
C VAL A 168 -3.73 14.11 3.75
N ASP A 169 -2.44 14.37 3.91
CA ASP A 169 -1.73 15.45 3.23
C ASP A 169 -1.49 15.09 1.76
N LEU A 170 -2.02 15.94 0.88
CA LEU A 170 -1.95 15.81 -0.58
C LEU A 170 -1.00 16.85 -1.21
N GLY A 171 -0.13 17.47 -0.41
CA GLY A 171 0.91 18.40 -0.82
C GLY A 171 0.44 19.84 -0.97
N TYR A 172 -0.65 20.08 -1.72
CA TYR A 172 -1.21 21.44 -1.94
C TYR A 172 -2.44 21.74 -1.09
N TRP A 173 -3.07 20.70 -0.56
CA TRP A 173 -4.21 20.76 0.35
C TRP A 173 -4.22 19.46 1.16
N ARG A 174 -5.09 19.41 2.16
CA ARG A 174 -5.23 18.24 3.03
C ARG A 174 -6.66 17.72 2.94
N PHE A 175 -6.80 16.41 2.79
CA PHE A 175 -8.08 15.75 3.02
C PHE A 175 -8.26 15.57 4.53
N ASP A 176 -9.15 16.35 5.12
CA ASP A 176 -9.48 16.34 6.55
C ASP A 176 -10.99 16.62 6.74
N GLU A 177 -11.41 16.85 7.97
CA GLU A 177 -12.83 17.07 8.31
C GLU A 177 -13.42 18.30 7.62
N ASP A 178 -12.63 19.35 7.37
CA ASP A 178 -13.10 20.56 6.70
C ASP A 178 -13.12 20.42 5.16
N HIS A 179 -12.35 19.45 4.63
CA HIS A 179 -12.12 19.27 3.20
C HIS A 179 -12.55 17.90 2.64
N MET A 180 -13.39 17.15 3.35
CA MET A 180 -13.88 15.85 2.88
C MET A 180 -14.98 15.94 1.81
N GLY A 181 -15.64 17.09 1.65
CA GLY A 181 -16.74 17.28 0.69
C GLY A 181 -18.01 16.51 1.09
N ASP A 182 -18.81 16.11 0.09
CA ASP A 182 -19.94 15.20 0.32
C ASP A 182 -19.44 13.76 0.44
N VAL A 183 -19.76 13.09 1.55
CA VAL A 183 -19.22 11.77 1.89
C VAL A 183 -20.30 10.69 1.96
N ARG A 184 -21.57 11.07 1.82
CA ARG A 184 -22.71 10.16 2.02
C ARG A 184 -22.74 9.09 0.93
N GLU A 185 -22.97 7.84 1.33
CA GLU A 185 -23.09 6.68 0.43
C GLU A 185 -21.81 6.35 -0.35
N LYS A 186 -20.64 6.79 0.15
CA LYS A 186 -19.35 6.59 -0.50
C LYS A 186 -18.48 5.60 0.26
N VAL A 187 -17.58 4.95 -0.45
CA VAL A 187 -16.49 4.19 0.13
C VAL A 187 -15.18 4.93 -0.08
N PHE A 188 -14.39 5.05 0.98
CA PHE A 188 -13.07 5.66 0.93
C PHE A 188 -11.98 4.60 1.05
N VAL A 189 -10.92 4.73 0.26
CA VAL A 189 -9.72 3.89 0.36
C VAL A 189 -8.52 4.80 0.50
N PHE A 190 -7.84 4.72 1.64
CA PHE A 190 -6.70 5.56 1.94
C PHE A 190 -5.39 4.80 1.73
N GLU A 191 -4.73 5.06 0.59
CA GLU A 191 -3.35 4.62 0.35
C GLU A 191 -2.39 5.54 1.11
N SER A 192 -2.45 5.46 2.43
CA SER A 192 -1.79 6.40 3.35
C SER A 192 -1.55 5.75 4.71
N CYS A 193 -0.50 6.20 5.40
CA CYS A 193 -0.15 5.68 6.73
C CYS A 193 -1.22 5.99 7.77
N SER A 194 -1.44 5.07 8.72
CA SER A 194 -2.06 5.34 10.03
C SER A 194 -3.46 5.95 10.07
N VAL A 195 -4.15 6.16 8.95
CA VAL A 195 -5.52 6.72 8.91
C VAL A 195 -6.51 5.85 9.71
N GLY A 196 -6.26 4.54 9.79
CA GLY A 196 -7.09 3.59 10.54
C GLY A 196 -6.82 3.59 12.05
N MET A 197 -5.77 4.26 12.53
CA MET A 197 -5.42 4.34 13.95
C MET A 197 -6.26 5.41 14.68
N ILE A 198 -7.58 5.24 14.67
CA ILE A 198 -8.53 6.24 15.19
C ILE A 198 -8.32 6.59 16.67
N TRP A 199 -7.65 5.72 17.43
CA TRP A 199 -7.32 5.90 18.85
C TRP A 199 -6.17 6.87 19.13
N LEU A 200 -5.46 7.34 18.10
CA LEU A 200 -4.31 8.25 18.25
C LEU A 200 -4.69 9.74 18.15
N THR A 201 -5.95 10.07 17.95
CA THR A 201 -6.44 11.45 17.87
C THR A 201 -7.84 11.55 18.47
N THR A 202 -8.22 12.76 18.91
CA THR A 202 -9.59 13.03 19.38
C THR A 202 -10.58 13.21 18.23
N ASN A 203 -10.09 13.62 17.05
CA ASN A 203 -10.92 13.88 15.86
C ASN A 203 -10.44 13.03 14.68
N PRO A 204 -10.69 11.71 14.71
CA PRO A 204 -10.23 10.84 13.64
C PRO A 204 -11.11 10.99 12.39
N ILE A 205 -10.47 11.20 11.23
CA ILE A 205 -11.19 11.43 9.96
C ILE A 205 -12.12 10.26 9.62
N ALA A 206 -11.74 9.03 9.98
CA ALA A 206 -12.55 7.86 9.73
C ALA A 206 -13.90 7.88 10.49
N LEU A 207 -13.94 8.40 11.73
CA LEU A 207 -15.20 8.53 12.46
C LEU A 207 -16.07 9.65 11.89
N SER A 208 -15.48 10.77 11.48
CA SER A 208 -16.21 11.86 10.83
C SER A 208 -16.83 11.40 9.50
N LEU A 209 -16.09 10.63 8.70
CA LEU A 209 -16.59 10.04 7.45
C LEU A 209 -17.76 9.07 7.69
N LEU A 210 -17.61 8.10 8.60
CA LEU A 210 -18.68 7.14 8.94
C LEU A 210 -19.91 7.86 9.52
N GLY A 211 -19.70 8.80 10.45
CA GLY A 211 -20.76 9.58 11.08
C GLY A 211 -21.54 10.47 10.11
N ASN A 212 -20.93 10.85 8.99
CA ASN A 212 -21.56 11.60 7.91
C ASN A 212 -22.08 10.71 6.77
N GLY A 213 -22.16 9.39 6.99
CA GLY A 213 -22.81 8.45 6.09
C GLY A 213 -21.92 7.82 5.02
N SER A 214 -20.59 7.86 5.17
CA SER A 214 -19.70 6.99 4.40
C SER A 214 -19.99 5.53 4.74
N LEU A 215 -20.02 4.65 3.76
CA LEU A 215 -20.41 3.24 3.93
C LEU A 215 -19.29 2.41 4.52
N ALA A 216 -18.09 2.59 3.97
CA ALA A 216 -16.91 1.87 4.38
C ALA A 216 -15.65 2.70 4.10
N ILE A 217 -14.62 2.44 4.89
CA ILE A 217 -13.32 3.10 4.81
C ILE A 217 -12.27 2.01 4.93
N VAL A 218 -11.43 1.89 3.91
CA VAL A 218 -10.25 1.04 3.96
C VAL A 218 -9.06 1.90 4.34
N ALA A 219 -8.40 1.55 5.44
CA ALA A 219 -7.30 2.33 5.97
C ALA A 219 -6.21 1.44 6.59
N SER A 220 -5.00 1.99 6.72
CA SER A 220 -3.89 1.31 7.38
C SER A 220 -3.88 1.61 8.88
N VAL A 221 -3.71 0.59 9.72
CA VAL A 221 -3.39 0.68 11.16
C VAL A 221 -1.90 0.55 11.44
N ASP A 222 -1.06 0.77 10.43
CA ASP A 222 0.39 0.77 10.54
C ASP A 222 0.99 1.83 9.58
N SER A 223 2.31 1.94 9.57
CA SER A 223 3.07 2.67 8.57
C SER A 223 2.89 2.08 7.16
N GLY A 224 2.92 2.96 6.16
CA GLY A 224 2.64 2.62 4.75
C GLY A 224 1.14 2.51 4.45
N GLY A 225 0.81 2.58 3.15
CA GLY A 225 -0.58 2.53 2.68
C GLY A 225 -1.19 1.12 2.70
N VAL A 226 -2.34 0.98 2.05
CA VAL A 226 -3.23 -0.19 2.15
C VAL A 226 -2.99 -1.24 1.07
N SER A 227 -2.16 -0.96 0.06
CA SER A 227 -2.02 -1.85 -1.09
C SER A 227 -0.64 -1.78 -1.74
N TYR A 228 -0.15 -2.93 -2.21
CA TYR A 228 0.91 -2.99 -3.23
C TYR A 228 0.34 -3.18 -4.64
N PHE A 229 -0.97 -3.25 -4.78
CA PHE A 229 -1.65 -3.34 -6.06
C PHE A 229 -2.04 -1.97 -6.60
N PRO A 230 -2.17 -1.84 -7.93
CA PRO A 230 -2.70 -0.64 -8.58
C PRO A 230 -4.07 -0.23 -8.00
N PRO A 231 -4.39 1.08 -7.97
CA PRO A 231 -5.64 1.57 -7.39
C PRO A 231 -6.91 0.93 -8.01
N GLU A 232 -6.84 0.53 -9.29
CA GLU A 232 -7.91 -0.14 -10.04
C GLU A 232 -8.28 -1.52 -9.47
N TYR A 233 -7.45 -2.08 -8.61
CA TYR A 233 -7.78 -3.28 -7.84
C TYR A 233 -9.08 -3.10 -7.02
N TRP A 234 -9.27 -1.92 -6.43
CA TRP A 234 -10.36 -1.65 -5.49
C TRP A 234 -11.75 -1.60 -6.13
N ILE A 235 -11.81 -1.53 -7.46
CA ILE A 235 -13.07 -1.55 -8.22
C ILE A 235 -13.42 -2.95 -8.75
N SER A 236 -12.65 -3.97 -8.38
CA SER A 236 -12.86 -5.35 -8.81
C SER A 236 -14.12 -5.98 -8.21
N ASN A 237 -14.52 -7.13 -8.76
CA ASN A 237 -15.78 -7.80 -8.45
C ASN A 237 -15.81 -8.56 -7.09
N TYR A 238 -14.98 -8.16 -6.12
CA TYR A 238 -15.01 -8.66 -4.75
C TYR A 238 -15.53 -7.59 -3.80
N THR A 239 -15.95 -7.99 -2.60
CA THR A 239 -16.33 -7.05 -1.54
C THR A 239 -15.08 -6.32 -1.03
N ILE A 240 -15.25 -5.10 -0.51
CA ILE A 240 -14.14 -4.30 -0.01
C ILE A 240 -13.40 -5.01 1.13
N GLY A 241 -14.12 -5.76 1.97
CA GLY A 241 -13.54 -6.61 3.00
C GLY A 241 -12.71 -7.77 2.44
N LYS A 242 -13.18 -8.44 1.38
CA LYS A 242 -12.40 -9.50 0.73
C LYS A 242 -11.13 -8.92 0.09
N LEU A 243 -11.22 -7.71 -0.47
CA LEU A 243 -10.08 -7.00 -1.03
C LEU A 243 -9.05 -6.61 0.06
N ALA A 244 -9.51 -6.18 1.23
CA ALA A 244 -8.63 -5.94 2.37
C ALA A 244 -7.95 -7.22 2.88
N GLN A 245 -8.69 -8.34 2.95
CA GLN A 245 -8.15 -9.65 3.34
C GLN A 245 -7.06 -10.13 2.38
N ILE A 246 -7.29 -10.03 1.06
CA ILE A 246 -6.29 -10.37 0.04
C ILE A 246 -5.03 -9.51 0.25
N ASN A 247 -5.18 -8.19 0.42
CA ASN A 247 -4.04 -7.31 0.67
C ASN A 247 -3.25 -7.71 1.92
N ASN A 248 -3.94 -7.96 3.03
CA ASN A 248 -3.31 -8.42 4.28
C ASN A 248 -2.56 -9.75 4.09
N ALA A 249 -3.11 -10.70 3.36
CA ALA A 249 -2.43 -11.97 3.08
C ALA A 249 -1.15 -11.77 2.25
N TYR A 250 -1.17 -10.85 1.28
CA TYR A 250 0.02 -10.46 0.52
C TYR A 250 1.07 -9.74 1.37
N PHE A 251 0.65 -8.84 2.27
CA PHE A 251 1.54 -8.23 3.26
C PHE A 251 2.24 -9.31 4.10
N MET A 252 1.49 -10.26 4.64
CA MET A 252 2.07 -11.34 5.44
C MET A 252 3.03 -12.23 4.66
N LYS A 253 2.74 -12.47 3.38
CA LYS A 253 3.61 -13.28 2.52
C LYS A 253 5.02 -12.70 2.44
N ILE A 254 5.13 -11.37 2.46
CA ILE A 254 6.41 -10.66 2.52
C ILE A 254 6.83 -10.28 3.95
N GLY A 255 6.13 -10.78 4.97
CA GLY A 255 6.46 -10.61 6.38
C GLY A 255 5.89 -9.35 7.05
N ILE A 256 4.96 -8.62 6.45
CA ILE A 256 4.29 -7.49 7.11
C ILE A 256 3.04 -8.01 7.84
N SER A 257 2.81 -7.59 9.09
CA SER A 257 1.59 -7.95 9.82
C SER A 257 0.34 -7.39 9.11
N PRO A 258 -0.82 -8.06 9.19
CA PRO A 258 -2.07 -7.54 8.63
C PRO A 258 -2.36 -6.13 9.14
N LYS A 259 -2.31 -5.13 8.26
CA LYS A 259 -2.43 -3.72 8.65
C LYS A 259 -3.59 -3.00 7.99
N VAL A 260 -4.23 -3.62 7.01
CA VAL A 260 -5.39 -3.04 6.32
C VAL A 260 -6.63 -3.39 7.11
N VAL A 261 -7.37 -2.38 7.54
CA VAL A 261 -8.66 -2.54 8.22
C VAL A 261 -9.77 -1.96 7.35
N VAL A 262 -10.94 -2.59 7.41
CA VAL A 262 -12.17 -2.00 6.89
C VAL A 262 -12.97 -1.46 8.06
N LEU A 263 -13.21 -0.15 8.05
CA LEU A 263 -14.09 0.54 8.98
C LEU A 263 -15.44 0.76 8.29
N GLY A 264 -16.55 0.28 8.85
CA GLY A 264 -17.86 0.25 8.19
C GLY A 264 -18.12 -1.05 7.44
N ASP A 265 -19.02 -1.02 6.45
CA ASP A 265 -19.61 -2.23 5.85
C ASP A 265 -18.60 -3.01 4.97
N PRO A 266 -18.14 -4.19 5.38
CA PRO A 266 -17.19 -4.96 4.60
C PRO A 266 -17.80 -5.62 3.35
N ALA A 267 -19.15 -5.70 3.26
CA ALA A 267 -19.84 -6.33 2.14
C ALA A 267 -20.01 -5.41 0.91
N PHE A 268 -19.65 -4.12 1.02
CA PHE A 268 -19.74 -3.21 -0.11
C PHE A 268 -18.95 -3.75 -1.32
N LYS A 269 -19.58 -3.70 -2.49
CA LYS A 269 -19.02 -4.19 -3.74
C LYS A 269 -19.26 -3.18 -4.86
N PHE A 270 -18.19 -2.76 -5.53
CA PHE A 270 -18.27 -1.75 -6.59
C PHE A 270 -18.86 -2.29 -7.90
N GLY A 271 -18.43 -3.48 -8.34
CA GLY A 271 -19.14 -4.29 -9.34
C GLY A 271 -19.00 -3.90 -10.82
N GLN A 272 -18.08 -3.01 -11.20
CA GLN A 272 -17.94 -2.59 -12.62
C GLN A 272 -16.66 -3.03 -13.34
N ALA A 273 -15.54 -3.25 -12.65
CA ALA A 273 -14.36 -3.83 -13.26
C ALA A 273 -14.38 -5.34 -13.01
N GLY A 274 -14.21 -6.14 -14.07
CA GLY A 274 -14.12 -7.60 -13.94
C GLY A 274 -13.07 -8.06 -12.92
N ASN A 275 -13.00 -9.36 -12.65
CA ASN A 275 -12.15 -9.88 -11.57
C ASN A 275 -10.67 -9.53 -11.80
N TYR A 276 -10.07 -8.65 -10.99
CA TYR A 276 -8.62 -8.35 -11.06
C TYR A 276 -7.77 -9.59 -10.72
N PHE A 277 -8.31 -10.46 -9.86
CA PHE A 277 -7.70 -11.72 -9.47
C PHE A 277 -8.38 -12.91 -10.15
N LYS A 278 -7.57 -13.87 -10.58
CA LYS A 278 -8.00 -15.24 -10.86
C LYS A 278 -7.87 -16.04 -9.56
N GLN A 279 -9.01 -16.52 -9.06
CA GLN A 279 -9.05 -17.44 -7.94
C GLN A 279 -8.66 -18.84 -8.44
N ILE A 280 -7.70 -19.49 -7.77
CA ILE A 280 -7.22 -20.83 -8.10
C ILE A 280 -7.21 -21.66 -6.82
N PRO A 281 -7.75 -22.90 -6.81
CA PRO A 281 -7.62 -23.79 -5.66
C PRO A 281 -6.14 -24.02 -5.32
N TYR A 282 -5.77 -23.90 -4.04
CA TYR A 282 -4.36 -23.94 -3.65
C TYR A 282 -3.69 -25.31 -3.94
N GLY A 283 -4.48 -26.38 -4.00
CA GLY A 283 -4.02 -27.72 -4.40
C GLY A 283 -3.59 -27.82 -5.87
N GLU A 284 -4.08 -26.94 -6.74
CA GLU A 284 -3.82 -26.94 -8.18
C GLU A 284 -2.62 -26.06 -8.58
N LEU A 285 -1.96 -25.41 -7.61
CA LEU A 285 -0.79 -24.57 -7.87
C LEU A 285 0.50 -25.38 -7.95
N ASP A 286 1.36 -24.98 -8.88
CA ASP A 286 2.73 -25.46 -8.97
C ASP A 286 3.55 -25.05 -7.74
N HIS A 287 4.67 -25.75 -7.49
CA HIS A 287 5.51 -25.51 -6.32
C HIS A 287 6.03 -24.07 -6.22
N LEU A 288 6.37 -23.44 -7.35
CA LEU A 288 6.85 -22.05 -7.37
C LEU A 288 5.73 -21.07 -7.00
N ASP A 289 4.51 -21.29 -7.48
CA ASP A 289 3.37 -20.44 -7.20
C ASP A 289 2.99 -20.45 -5.72
N LYS A 290 3.12 -21.61 -5.05
CA LYS A 290 2.92 -21.74 -3.59
C LYS A 290 3.93 -20.90 -2.79
N ILE A 291 5.13 -20.67 -3.32
CA ILE A 291 6.15 -19.84 -2.67
C ILE A 291 5.79 -18.36 -2.75
N VAL A 292 5.15 -17.89 -3.82
CA VAL A 292 4.92 -16.45 -4.05
C VAL A 292 3.51 -16.02 -3.66
N LEU A 293 2.52 -16.90 -3.77
CA LEU A 293 1.12 -16.57 -3.51
C LEU A 293 0.71 -16.93 -2.08
N PRO A 294 -0.03 -16.05 -1.38
CA PRO A 294 -0.64 -16.41 -0.11
C PRO A 294 -1.82 -17.37 -0.32
N LYS A 295 -2.03 -18.25 0.66
CA LYS A 295 -3.25 -19.06 0.79
C LYS A 295 -4.27 -18.22 1.56
N ILE A 296 -5.53 -18.28 1.15
CA ILE A 296 -6.68 -17.67 1.84
C ILE A 296 -7.88 -18.60 1.61
N ASN A 297 -8.44 -19.16 2.68
CA ASN A 297 -9.60 -20.06 2.65
C ASN A 297 -9.46 -21.20 1.62
N GLY A 298 -8.26 -21.79 1.50
CA GLY A 298 -7.99 -22.87 0.54
C GLY A 298 -7.76 -22.44 -0.92
N TYR A 299 -7.78 -21.15 -1.23
CA TYR A 299 -7.51 -20.60 -2.56
C TYR A 299 -6.25 -19.72 -2.57
N ALA A 300 -5.68 -19.52 -3.75
CA ALA A 300 -4.82 -18.38 -4.05
C ALA A 300 -5.54 -17.41 -4.97
N TYR A 301 -5.28 -16.12 -4.77
CA TYR A 301 -5.77 -15.04 -5.60
C TYR A 301 -4.60 -14.56 -6.46
N VAL A 302 -4.55 -15.02 -7.71
CA VAL A 302 -3.49 -14.70 -8.66
C VAL A 302 -3.85 -13.43 -9.42
N PRO A 303 -3.05 -12.36 -9.37
CA PRO A 303 -3.32 -11.15 -10.13
C PRO A 303 -3.33 -11.47 -11.63
N ARG A 304 -4.16 -10.79 -12.41
CA ARG A 304 -4.19 -10.98 -13.88
C ARG A 304 -2.88 -10.61 -14.55
N ASP A 305 -2.20 -9.59 -14.02
CA ASP A 305 -0.85 -9.23 -14.41
C ASP A 305 0.17 -10.06 -13.62
N SER A 306 1.30 -10.43 -14.22
CA SER A 306 2.30 -11.27 -13.57
C SER A 306 2.75 -10.65 -12.24
N ILE A 307 2.77 -11.45 -11.18
CA ILE A 307 3.26 -11.03 -9.86
C ILE A 307 4.69 -10.49 -9.92
N LEU A 308 5.50 -10.99 -10.87
CA LEU A 308 6.86 -10.49 -11.12
C LEU A 308 6.85 -9.10 -11.75
N ILE A 309 5.90 -8.81 -12.64
CA ILE A 309 5.75 -7.49 -13.25
C ILE A 309 5.30 -6.49 -12.18
N MET A 310 4.33 -6.83 -11.35
CA MET A 310 3.93 -5.96 -10.25
C MET A 310 5.03 -5.79 -9.21
N LEU A 311 5.71 -6.85 -8.77
CA LEU A 311 6.85 -6.71 -7.86
C LEU A 311 7.99 -5.91 -8.50
N TRP A 312 8.18 -6.01 -9.82
CA TRP A 312 9.14 -5.17 -10.53
C TRP A 312 8.70 -3.70 -10.59
N GLU A 313 7.41 -3.43 -10.76
CA GLU A 313 6.87 -2.07 -10.74
C GLU A 313 6.88 -1.45 -9.35
N TYR A 314 6.62 -2.21 -8.27
CA TYR A 314 6.53 -1.66 -6.91
C TYR A 314 7.84 -1.77 -6.11
N VAL A 315 8.64 -2.80 -6.35
CA VAL A 315 9.91 -3.10 -5.65
C VAL A 315 11.11 -3.14 -6.59
N GLY A 316 10.94 -2.66 -7.83
CA GLY A 316 12.02 -2.58 -8.81
C GLY A 316 13.19 -1.72 -8.34
N PRO A 317 14.39 -1.92 -8.93
CA PRO A 317 15.60 -1.26 -8.48
C PRO A 317 15.44 0.26 -8.37
N LEU A 318 14.88 0.92 -9.37
CA LEU A 318 14.75 2.37 -9.37
C LEU A 318 13.69 2.91 -8.40
N ASN A 319 12.63 2.16 -8.11
CA ASN A 319 11.62 2.58 -7.13
C ASN A 319 12.12 2.42 -5.69
N LEU A 320 12.92 1.40 -5.41
CA LEU A 320 13.68 1.31 -4.17
C LEU A 320 14.64 2.50 -4.00
N TRP A 321 15.39 2.84 -5.06
CA TRP A 321 16.32 3.98 -5.04
C TRP A 321 15.61 5.33 -4.92
N ARG A 322 14.45 5.51 -5.55
CA ARG A 322 13.56 6.66 -5.31
C ARG A 322 13.28 6.80 -3.82
N GLY A 323 12.90 5.72 -3.13
CA GLY A 323 12.71 5.71 -1.68
C GLY A 323 13.96 6.21 -0.94
N PHE A 324 15.13 5.66 -1.25
CA PHE A 324 16.39 6.04 -0.59
C PHE A 324 16.84 7.49 -0.83
N VAL A 325 16.57 8.06 -2.01
CA VAL A 325 17.12 9.38 -2.39
C VAL A 325 16.16 10.56 -2.19
N THR A 326 14.93 10.31 -1.76
CA THR A 326 13.96 11.38 -1.42
C THR A 326 14.41 12.18 -0.19
N GLU A 327 13.83 13.35 0.05
CA GLU A 327 14.25 14.27 1.13
C GLU A 327 14.12 13.71 2.54
N ARG A 328 13.20 12.76 2.75
CA ARG A 328 13.06 12.00 4.00
C ARG A 328 13.89 10.71 4.02
N GLY A 329 14.58 10.41 2.93
CA GLY A 329 15.41 9.22 2.76
C GLY A 329 16.85 9.42 3.26
N ILE A 330 17.73 8.54 2.81
CA ILE A 330 19.14 8.47 3.22
C ILE A 330 20.09 9.22 2.27
N PHE A 331 19.58 10.03 1.34
CA PHE A 331 20.38 10.71 0.32
C PHE A 331 21.57 11.49 0.90
N THR A 332 21.32 12.32 1.91
CA THR A 332 22.36 13.15 2.54
C THR A 332 23.46 12.30 3.15
N LEU A 333 23.08 11.17 3.76
CA LEU A 333 24.04 10.22 4.32
C LEU A 333 24.83 9.51 3.21
N LEU A 334 24.18 9.10 2.12
CA LEU A 334 24.84 8.50 0.95
C LEU A 334 25.88 9.45 0.35
N VAL A 335 25.55 10.74 0.22
CA VAL A 335 26.50 11.77 -0.23
C VAL A 335 27.64 11.94 0.75
N ALA A 336 27.37 12.02 2.06
CA ALA A 336 28.41 12.15 3.08
C ALA A 336 29.38 10.96 3.09
N VAL A 337 28.87 9.73 3.05
CA VAL A 337 29.67 8.51 2.95
C VAL A 337 30.51 8.52 1.68
N SER A 338 29.91 8.91 0.54
CA SER A 338 30.65 9.00 -0.73
C SER A 338 31.78 10.03 -0.67
N ILE A 339 31.56 11.19 -0.04
CA ILE A 339 32.60 12.21 0.15
C ILE A 339 33.73 11.67 1.02
N VAL A 340 33.44 10.93 2.10
CA VAL A 340 34.47 10.32 2.95
C VAL A 340 35.27 9.26 2.19
N LEU A 341 34.61 8.48 1.32
CA LEU A 341 35.28 7.43 0.53
C LEU A 341 36.14 8.00 -0.61
N ILE A 342 35.68 9.07 -1.25
CA ILE A 342 36.34 9.70 -2.41
C ILE A 342 37.39 10.72 -1.96
N GLY A 343 37.07 11.49 -0.91
CA GLY A 343 37.83 12.65 -0.41
C GLY A 343 39.32 12.43 -0.24
N PRO A 344 39.78 11.33 0.40
CA PRO A 344 41.21 11.05 0.57
C PRO A 344 42.00 10.91 -0.74
N ASN A 345 41.34 10.66 -1.87
CA ASN A 345 41.97 10.48 -3.19
C ASN A 345 41.43 11.47 -4.25
N ILE A 346 40.72 12.53 -3.84
CA ILE A 346 40.05 13.43 -4.78
C ILE A 346 41.05 14.16 -5.68
N SER A 347 42.24 14.48 -5.16
CA SER A 347 43.36 15.09 -5.90
C SER A 347 43.96 14.18 -6.96
N ARG A 348 43.68 12.87 -6.90
CA ARG A 348 44.14 11.86 -7.87
C ARG A 348 43.06 11.51 -8.91
N LEU A 349 41.86 12.09 -8.83
CA LEU A 349 40.82 11.84 -9.82
C LEU A 349 41.12 12.59 -11.11
N LYS A 350 41.13 11.87 -12.22
CA LYS A 350 41.27 12.50 -13.54
C LYS A 350 39.91 13.02 -13.98
N LYS A 351 39.87 14.18 -14.64
CA LYS A 351 38.65 14.74 -15.27
C LYS A 351 37.91 13.70 -16.14
N ARG A 352 38.66 12.81 -16.79
CA ARG A 352 38.16 11.66 -17.56
C ARG A 352 37.30 10.71 -16.73
N GLU A 353 37.77 10.32 -15.55
CA GLU A 353 37.08 9.36 -14.68
C GLU A 353 35.75 9.92 -14.18
N LEU A 354 35.70 11.24 -13.91
CA LEU A 354 34.48 11.96 -13.57
C LEU A 354 33.44 11.91 -14.69
N ILE A 355 33.86 12.22 -15.93
CA ILE A 355 32.98 12.22 -17.10
C ILE A 355 32.43 10.82 -17.38
N LEU A 356 33.29 9.79 -17.39
CA LEU A 356 32.86 8.42 -17.65
C LEU A 356 31.89 7.90 -16.57
N SER A 357 32.10 8.26 -15.31
CA SER A 357 31.21 7.84 -14.21
C SER A 357 29.82 8.48 -14.32
N LEU A 358 29.77 9.76 -14.71
CA LEU A 358 28.53 10.48 -14.95
C LEU A 358 27.78 9.90 -16.16
N VAL A 359 28.46 9.73 -17.30
CA VAL A 359 27.86 9.21 -18.54
C VAL A 359 27.38 7.76 -18.36
N SER A 360 28.13 6.93 -17.64
CA SER A 360 27.69 5.56 -17.31
C SER A 360 26.42 5.55 -16.47
N SER A 361 26.33 6.42 -15.47
CA SER A 361 25.14 6.56 -14.62
C SER A 361 23.93 7.00 -15.44
N ILE A 362 24.11 8.00 -16.32
CA ILE A 362 23.08 8.45 -17.25
C ILE A 362 22.62 7.31 -18.16
N GLY A 363 23.55 6.58 -18.77
CA GLY A 363 23.24 5.47 -19.68
C GLY A 363 22.53 4.31 -19.00
N ALA A 364 22.96 3.90 -17.80
CA ALA A 364 22.33 2.81 -17.05
C ALA A 364 20.90 3.16 -16.61
N ILE A 365 20.70 4.40 -16.16
CA ILE A 365 19.38 4.88 -15.76
C ILE A 365 18.50 5.08 -17.00
N ALA A 366 19.04 5.50 -18.15
CA ALA A 366 18.30 5.57 -19.40
C ALA A 366 17.80 4.19 -19.88
N VAL A 367 18.58 3.13 -19.69
CA VAL A 367 18.15 1.74 -19.99
C VAL A 367 16.99 1.30 -19.10
N LEU A 368 16.99 1.76 -17.85
CA LEU A 368 15.96 1.44 -16.87
C LEU A 368 14.80 2.45 -16.87
N TYR A 369 14.92 3.55 -17.61
CA TYR A 369 13.90 4.60 -17.70
C TYR A 369 12.54 4.11 -18.21
N PRO A 370 12.46 3.18 -19.19
CA PRO A 370 11.17 2.66 -19.68
C PRO A 370 10.39 1.84 -18.64
N THR A 371 11.02 1.40 -17.54
CA THR A 371 10.37 0.58 -16.50
C THR A 371 9.90 1.41 -15.32
N ILE A 372 9.65 2.71 -15.51
CA ILE A 372 9.39 3.67 -14.44
C ILE A 372 8.06 4.38 -14.67
N ASP A 373 7.29 4.52 -13.59
CA ASP A 373 6.29 5.56 -13.45
C ASP A 373 6.93 6.89 -13.02
N ASP A 374 6.83 7.88 -13.90
CA ASP A 374 7.10 9.33 -13.77
C ASP A 374 7.75 9.78 -12.43
N ILE A 375 9.09 9.75 -12.38
CA ILE A 375 9.89 10.25 -11.25
C ILE A 375 10.16 11.74 -11.45
N SER A 376 9.99 12.54 -10.39
CA SER A 376 10.25 13.99 -10.48
C SER A 376 11.72 14.27 -10.91
N PRO A 377 11.97 15.32 -11.71
CA PRO A 377 13.31 15.65 -12.17
C PRO A 377 14.33 15.84 -11.02
N GLN A 378 13.88 16.35 -9.88
CA GLN A 378 14.71 16.53 -8.68
C GLN A 378 15.15 15.19 -8.08
N VAL A 379 14.24 14.21 -8.00
CA VAL A 379 14.56 12.87 -7.50
C VAL A 379 15.45 12.14 -8.50
N MET A 380 15.16 12.24 -9.80
CA MET A 380 16.03 11.69 -10.85
C MET A 380 17.45 12.26 -10.76
N PHE A 381 17.59 13.57 -10.56
CA PHE A 381 18.88 14.21 -10.35
C PHE A 381 19.64 13.67 -9.13
N LYS A 382 18.95 13.48 -8.00
CA LYS A 382 19.53 12.84 -6.80
C LYS A 382 19.97 11.40 -7.08
N ILE A 383 19.18 10.62 -7.83
CA ILE A 383 19.56 9.26 -8.27
C ILE A 383 20.84 9.31 -9.14
N TYR A 384 20.90 10.21 -10.13
CA TYR A 384 22.09 10.37 -10.99
C TYR A 384 23.34 10.72 -10.18
N ILE A 385 23.23 11.68 -9.24
CA ILE A 385 24.35 12.07 -8.38
C ILE A 385 24.80 10.89 -7.51
N ALA A 386 23.85 10.24 -6.83
CA ALA A 386 24.14 9.09 -5.98
C ALA A 386 24.93 8.04 -6.77
N TRP A 387 24.41 7.61 -7.93
CA TRP A 387 25.07 6.60 -8.75
C TRP A 387 26.40 7.05 -9.34
N THR A 388 26.55 8.32 -9.70
CA THR A 388 27.83 8.86 -10.17
C THR A 388 28.89 8.78 -9.09
N LEU A 389 28.56 9.19 -7.86
CA LEU A 389 29.45 9.11 -6.70
C LEU A 389 29.83 7.66 -6.37
N ILE A 390 28.87 6.75 -6.49
CA ILE A 390 29.05 5.32 -6.28
C ILE A 390 29.99 4.71 -7.31
N VAL A 391 29.81 5.01 -8.59
CA VAL A 391 30.69 4.53 -9.67
C VAL A 391 32.11 5.07 -9.46
N LEU A 392 32.25 6.34 -9.08
CA LEU A 392 33.55 6.93 -8.73
C LEU A 392 34.24 6.23 -7.57
N ALA A 393 33.50 5.91 -6.50
CA ALA A 393 34.04 5.22 -5.34
C ALA A 393 34.46 3.78 -5.69
N THR A 394 33.65 3.06 -6.48
CA THR A 394 33.86 1.65 -6.81
C THR A 394 34.81 1.39 -7.98
N TYR A 395 35.15 2.42 -8.77
CA TYR A 395 36.07 2.34 -9.90
C TYR A 395 37.47 1.83 -9.50
N ARG A 396 38.02 2.28 -8.36
CA ARG A 396 39.40 1.94 -7.95
C ARG A 396 39.48 0.78 -6.94
N LYS A 397 38.41 0.49 -6.21
CA LYS A 397 38.37 -0.58 -5.21
C LYS A 397 37.02 -1.27 -5.25
N HIS A 398 36.95 -2.40 -5.95
CA HIS A 398 35.72 -3.19 -6.11
C HIS A 398 35.13 -3.69 -4.77
N THR A 399 35.96 -3.82 -3.73
CA THR A 399 35.52 -4.15 -2.36
C THR A 399 34.63 -3.08 -1.72
N LEU A 400 34.60 -1.85 -2.27
CA LEU A 400 33.68 -0.80 -1.84
C LEU A 400 32.23 -1.04 -2.26
N PHE A 401 31.94 -2.06 -3.08
CA PHE A 401 30.57 -2.47 -3.39
C PHE A 401 29.77 -2.82 -2.13
N GLY A 402 30.40 -3.43 -1.13
CA GLY A 402 29.74 -3.71 0.16
C GLY A 402 29.25 -2.46 0.90
N PHE A 403 29.85 -1.29 0.64
CA PHE A 403 29.45 -0.01 1.25
C PHE A 403 28.19 0.59 0.61
N LEU A 404 27.73 0.10 -0.54
CA LEU A 404 26.45 0.48 -1.14
C LEU A 404 25.26 -0.06 -0.37
N LEU A 405 25.39 -1.32 0.04
CA LEU A 405 24.38 -2.02 0.80
C LEU A 405 24.49 -1.70 2.29
N ALA A 406 25.64 -1.23 2.79
CA ALA A 406 25.86 -1.00 4.22
C ALA A 406 24.83 -0.05 4.87
N PRO A 407 24.46 1.12 4.30
CA PRO A 407 23.41 1.96 4.87
C PRO A 407 22.04 1.27 4.85
N VAL A 408 21.70 0.59 3.75
CA VAL A 408 20.42 -0.13 3.61
C VAL A 408 20.34 -1.30 4.60
N LEU A 409 21.41 -2.09 4.70
CA LEU A 409 21.59 -3.18 5.67
C LEU A 409 21.50 -2.67 7.10
N PHE A 410 22.12 -1.52 7.39
CA PHE A 410 22.10 -0.90 8.70
C PHE A 410 20.69 -0.44 9.08
N PHE A 411 19.98 0.30 8.23
CA PHE A 411 18.65 0.81 8.57
C PHE A 411 17.58 -0.28 8.60
N VAL A 412 17.62 -1.23 7.67
CA VAL A 412 16.68 -2.37 7.68
C VAL A 412 16.98 -3.29 8.85
N GLY A 413 18.25 -3.58 9.14
CA GLY A 413 18.66 -4.34 10.31
C GLY A 413 18.29 -3.65 11.63
N LEU A 414 18.49 -2.33 11.72
CA LEU A 414 18.12 -1.53 12.89
C LEU A 414 16.60 -1.52 13.08
N ALA A 415 15.82 -1.31 12.02
CA ALA A 415 14.36 -1.36 12.09
C ALA A 415 13.86 -2.74 12.52
N ALA A 416 14.52 -3.83 12.09
CA ALA A 416 14.24 -5.18 12.54
C ALA A 416 14.51 -5.37 14.04
N ILE A 417 15.70 -4.92 14.50
CA ILE A 417 16.12 -5.01 15.91
C ILE A 417 15.20 -4.18 16.80
N MET A 418 14.78 -2.99 16.34
CA MET A 418 13.84 -2.12 17.04
C MET A 418 12.40 -2.63 17.00
N GLY A 419 12.12 -3.77 16.35
CA GLY A 419 10.78 -4.33 16.21
C GLY A 419 9.83 -3.48 15.37
N LEU A 420 10.35 -2.50 14.62
CA LEU A 420 9.59 -1.64 13.73
C LEU A 420 9.15 -2.38 12.47
N ILE A 421 9.88 -3.44 12.11
CA ILE A 421 9.55 -4.36 11.02
C ILE A 421 9.86 -5.79 11.42
N THR A 422 9.17 -6.77 10.83
CA THR A 422 9.45 -8.18 11.14
C THR A 422 10.78 -8.65 10.52
N MET A 423 11.36 -9.71 11.09
CA MET A 423 12.56 -10.36 10.53
C MET A 423 12.35 -10.88 9.11
N ARG A 424 11.14 -11.33 8.77
CA ARG A 424 10.78 -11.81 7.42
C ARG A 424 10.76 -10.66 6.42
N TYR A 425 10.14 -9.53 6.77
CA TYR A 425 10.13 -8.34 5.92
C TYR A 425 11.53 -7.75 5.76
N SER A 426 12.30 -7.74 6.84
CA SER A 426 13.71 -7.33 6.79
C SER A 426 14.49 -8.20 5.81
N LEU A 427 14.37 -9.52 5.91
CA LEU A 427 15.01 -10.45 4.98
C LEU A 427 14.55 -10.23 3.53
N PHE A 428 13.25 -9.97 3.31
CA PHE A 428 12.70 -9.67 2.00
C PHE A 428 13.30 -8.39 1.42
N VAL A 429 13.25 -7.27 2.14
CA VAL A 429 13.81 -5.97 1.71
C VAL A 429 15.30 -6.08 1.47
N LEU A 430 16.03 -6.81 2.32
CA LEU A 430 17.47 -7.04 2.13
C LEU A 430 17.76 -7.89 0.90
N THR A 431 16.99 -8.95 0.66
CA THR A 431 17.19 -9.85 -0.49
C THR A 431 16.89 -9.12 -1.79
N VAL A 432 15.69 -8.52 -1.89
CA VAL A 432 15.28 -7.75 -3.07
C VAL A 432 16.19 -6.54 -3.27
N GLY A 433 16.49 -5.80 -2.21
CA GLY A 433 17.42 -4.67 -2.25
C GLY A 433 18.83 -5.05 -2.70
N THR A 434 19.34 -6.20 -2.26
CA THR A 434 20.65 -6.73 -2.69
C THR A 434 20.63 -7.13 -4.15
N ILE A 435 19.63 -7.90 -4.59
CA ILE A 435 19.50 -8.33 -5.99
C ILE A 435 19.36 -7.11 -6.91
N SER A 436 18.46 -6.19 -6.57
CA SER A 436 18.23 -4.96 -7.33
C SER A 436 19.48 -4.08 -7.42
N THR A 437 20.19 -3.89 -6.31
CA THR A 437 21.45 -3.12 -6.28
C THR A 437 22.54 -3.82 -7.08
N PHE A 438 22.63 -5.15 -7.02
CA PHE A 438 23.60 -5.94 -7.77
C PHE A 438 23.35 -5.85 -9.29
N VAL A 439 22.10 -6.00 -9.73
CA VAL A 439 21.72 -5.87 -11.15
C VAL A 439 22.07 -4.48 -11.67
N LEU A 440 21.69 -3.42 -10.96
CA LEU A 440 21.99 -2.04 -11.36
C LEU A 440 23.50 -1.78 -11.40
N TRP A 441 24.25 -2.26 -10.42
CA TRP A 441 25.71 -2.18 -10.43
C TRP A 441 26.34 -2.91 -11.62
N LEU A 442 25.83 -4.09 -11.98
CA LEU A 442 26.31 -4.86 -13.12
C LEU A 442 26.11 -4.07 -14.43
N ILE A 443 24.93 -3.47 -14.62
CA ILE A 443 24.61 -2.60 -15.76
C ILE A 443 25.56 -1.40 -15.80
N LEU A 444 25.77 -0.71 -14.67
CA LEU A 444 26.66 0.45 -14.56
C LEU A 444 28.11 0.08 -14.88
N LYS A 445 28.58 -1.06 -14.40
CA LYS A 445 29.95 -1.54 -14.64
C LYS A 445 30.14 -1.91 -16.11
N LEU A 446 29.18 -2.62 -16.70
CA LEU A 446 29.20 -2.95 -18.14
C LEU A 446 29.22 -1.68 -18.99
N ASN A 447 28.33 -0.72 -18.71
CA ASN A 447 28.30 0.56 -19.41
C ASN A 447 29.62 1.32 -19.30
N TYR A 448 30.19 1.39 -18.10
CA TYR A 448 31.48 2.06 -17.90
C TYR A 448 32.61 1.40 -18.71
N LEU A 449 32.73 0.08 -18.66
CA LEU A 449 33.79 -0.66 -19.38
C LEU A 449 33.64 -0.54 -20.91
N LEU A 450 32.40 -0.53 -21.41
CA LEU A 450 32.11 -0.33 -22.82
C LEU A 450 32.50 1.08 -23.28
N LEU A 451 32.15 2.11 -22.50
CA LEU A 451 32.53 3.50 -22.77
C LEU A 451 34.06 3.68 -22.77
N GLU A 452 34.75 3.07 -21.81
CA GLU A 452 36.22 3.11 -21.75
C GLU A 452 36.87 2.47 -22.98
N ARG A 453 36.41 1.29 -23.41
CA ARG A 453 36.91 0.62 -24.62
C ARG A 453 36.62 1.42 -25.89
N PHE A 454 35.43 1.99 -26.01
CA PHE A 454 35.06 2.81 -27.16
C PHE A 454 35.94 4.06 -27.27
N GLU A 455 36.19 4.74 -26.16
CA GLU A 455 37.09 5.91 -26.11
C GLU A 455 38.54 5.54 -26.47
N GLN A 456 39.05 4.41 -25.95
CA GLN A 456 40.39 3.90 -26.32
C GLN A 456 40.50 3.64 -27.83
N HIS A 457 39.45 3.05 -28.43
CA HIS A 457 39.40 2.79 -29.86
C HIS A 457 39.39 4.09 -30.69
N LEU A 458 38.64 5.11 -30.25
CA LEU A 458 38.63 6.43 -30.90
C LEU A 458 40.00 7.13 -30.85
N ARG A 459 40.67 7.11 -29.70
CA ARG A 459 42.02 7.70 -29.56
C ARG A 459 43.02 7.02 -30.47
N TYR A 460 43.01 5.68 -30.47
CA TYR A 460 43.88 4.89 -31.32
C TYR A 460 43.63 5.15 -32.83
N ARG A 461 42.38 5.41 -33.22
CA ARG A 461 42.05 5.75 -34.60
C ARG A 461 42.51 7.15 -35.00
N ASN A 462 42.41 8.12 -34.09
CA ASN A 462 42.90 9.49 -34.33
C ASN A 462 44.44 9.54 -34.39
N GLU A 463 45.13 8.79 -33.53
CA GLU A 463 46.60 8.67 -33.53
C GLU A 463 47.17 7.99 -34.79
N ARG A 464 46.35 7.28 -35.58
CA ARG A 464 46.73 6.71 -36.90
C ARG A 464 46.46 7.65 -38.09
N HIS A 465 45.75 8.75 -37.86
CA HIS A 465 45.36 9.72 -38.89
C HIS A 465 46.11 11.06 -38.77
N GLU A 466 46.98 11.20 -37.75
CA GLU A 466 48.11 12.14 -37.72
C GLU A 466 49.37 11.44 -38.23
#